data_AF-A0A061E9B7-F1
#
_entry.id   AF-A0A061E9B7-F1
#
_cell.length_a   1.000
_cell.length_b   1.000
_cell.length_c   1.000
_cell.angle_alpha   90.00
_cell.angle_beta   90.00
_cell.angle_gamma   90.00
#
_symmetry.space_group_name_H-M   'P 1'
#
loop_
_entity.id
_entity.type
_entity.pdbx_description
1 polymer ?
#
loop_
_entity_poly.entity_id
_entity_poly.type
_entity_poly.pdbx_seq_one_letter_code
_entity_poly.pdbx_strand_id
1 'polypeptide(L)'
;MKDLSASWVLENPSNGDPDNLKGPQVLQLKDSYQPSKTFEGMVEHFIDDHQLEEGEIQSLQRASWSPVKFKRQILRQKRRDFRTAELIRQDKEADKQMQATAAIESLTNMDTVGKGKYSLWRKDFENPNSDSTLKLMRDQIIMAKAYANIAKSKNQNALYNSLLICVRESLRVIGEANSDAELHPSALDHAKAMGHALSIAKDQLYDCRTVARKLRAMLQSAEDNVGSLKKRSAFLIQLAAKTVPKPLHCLPLQLAADYFIDGYQNKKDLNKEKLEDPSLYHYAIFSDNVLATSVVVNSTVLHANEPEKHVFHIVTDKLNFAAMKMWFILNAPEKATIQVENIDDFKWLNSSYCSVLRQLESSRVKEYYFKANHPSSLSVGSDHLKYRNPKYLSMLNHLRFYLPEVYPKLHKILFLDDDIVVQKDLTPLWDVDLQGMVNGAVETCKESFHRFDKYLNFSNPKISENFDSNACGWAFGMNIFYLKEWRKRNITGIYHRWQDMFPEYCD
;
A
#
# COMPACT_ATOMS: atom_id res chain seq x y z
N MET A 1 -34.12 9.64 28.06
CA MET A 1 -33.17 8.63 27.56
C MET A 1 -31.79 9.21 27.82
N LYS A 2 -31.24 9.20 29.04
CA LYS A 2 -30.74 8.08 29.85
C LYS A 2 -29.69 7.21 29.14
N ASP A 3 -28.46 7.43 29.59
CA ASP A 3 -27.32 6.53 29.76
C ASP A 3 -26.51 6.07 28.53
N LEU A 4 -25.51 6.87 28.16
CA LEU A 4 -24.28 6.40 27.53
C LEU A 4 -23.18 6.33 28.61
N SER A 5 -22.64 5.12 28.82
CA SER A 5 -21.61 4.76 29.80
C SER A 5 -20.27 5.46 29.53
N ALA A 6 -19.60 5.88 30.60
CA ALA A 6 -18.30 6.57 30.64
C ALA A 6 -17.07 5.68 30.32
N SER A 7 -17.23 4.58 29.59
CA SER A 7 -16.16 3.61 29.31
C SER A 7 -15.42 3.84 27.97
N TRP A 8 -15.39 5.08 27.47
CA TRP A 8 -14.70 5.47 26.22
C TRP A 8 -13.50 6.40 26.44
N VAL A 9 -12.99 6.49 27.67
CA VAL A 9 -11.76 7.22 27.96
C VAL A 9 -10.58 6.25 27.96
N LEU A 10 -9.76 6.32 26.92
CA LEU A 10 -8.47 5.64 26.85
C LEU A 10 -7.50 6.40 27.79
N GLU A 11 -7.36 5.96 29.04
CA GLU A 11 -6.32 6.47 29.93
C GLU A 11 -4.95 5.92 29.49
N ASN A 12 -4.03 6.83 29.18
CA ASN A 12 -2.62 6.50 28.95
C ASN A 12 -1.97 6.09 30.28
N PRO A 13 -1.44 4.86 30.44
CA PRO A 13 -0.66 4.53 31.61
C PRO A 13 0.78 5.01 31.40
N SER A 14 1.04 6.24 31.81
CA SER A 14 2.38 6.69 32.17
C SER A 14 2.33 7.21 33.59
N ASN A 15 2.63 6.32 34.54
CA ASN A 15 3.34 6.55 35.80
C ASN A 15 3.20 5.34 36.72
N GLY A 16 4.27 4.55 36.82
CA GLY A 16 4.47 3.50 37.82
C GLY A 16 5.97 3.26 37.97
N ASP A 17 6.46 3.39 39.20
CA ASP A 17 7.87 3.37 39.64
C ASP A 17 8.69 2.17 39.13
N PRO A 18 10.01 2.31 38.89
CA PRO A 18 10.84 1.26 38.34
C PRO A 18 11.58 0.53 39.46
N ASP A 19 10.97 -0.49 40.07
CA ASP A 19 11.74 -1.48 40.80
C ASP A 19 11.06 -2.85 40.80
N ASN A 20 11.85 -3.85 40.42
CA ASN A 20 11.55 -5.28 40.35
C ASN A 20 10.65 -5.78 39.21
N LEU A 21 11.28 -6.35 38.18
CA LEU A 21 10.99 -7.70 37.68
C LEU A 21 12.15 -8.19 36.79
N LYS A 22 12.79 -9.29 37.21
CA LYS A 22 13.91 -9.96 36.53
C LYS A 22 13.45 -10.55 35.19
N GLY A 23 14.07 -10.13 34.09
CA GLY A 23 13.91 -10.76 32.78
C GLY A 23 14.90 -11.93 32.56
N PRO A 24 14.58 -12.94 31.72
CA PRO A 24 15.51 -13.98 31.31
C PRO A 24 16.49 -13.48 30.23
N GLN A 25 17.68 -14.08 30.23
CA GLN A 25 18.88 -13.70 29.49
C GLN A 25 18.70 -13.70 27.96
N VAL A 26 19.10 -12.61 27.31
CA VAL A 26 19.27 -12.48 25.86
C VAL A 26 20.63 -13.06 25.47
N LEU A 27 20.64 -14.17 24.72
CA LEU A 27 21.83 -14.63 23.99
C LEU A 27 22.10 -13.69 22.82
N GLN A 28 23.24 -12.99 22.84
CA GLN A 28 23.78 -12.30 21.67
C GLN A 28 24.53 -13.30 20.79
N LEU A 29 24.08 -13.49 19.54
CA LEU A 29 24.90 -14.11 18.49
C LEU A 29 25.73 -13.02 17.78
N LYS A 30 27.04 -13.28 17.66
CA LYS A 30 28.01 -12.46 16.91
C LYS A 30 27.83 -12.65 15.41
N ASP A 31 27.64 -11.54 14.69
CA ASP A 31 27.77 -11.49 13.23
C ASP A 31 29.25 -11.43 12.82
N SER A 32 29.68 -12.38 11.99
CA SER A 32 30.97 -12.33 11.30
C SER A 32 30.80 -12.90 9.90
N TYR A 33 30.70 -12.07 8.86
CA TYR A 33 31.04 -12.47 7.49
C TYR A 33 31.33 -11.23 6.60
N GLN A 34 32.50 -11.26 5.95
CA GLN A 34 32.96 -10.31 4.92
C GLN A 34 32.49 -10.77 3.52
N PRO A 35 32.16 -9.84 2.59
CA PRO A 35 31.81 -10.21 1.22
C PRO A 35 33.05 -10.29 0.31
N SER A 36 33.19 -11.40 -0.41
CA SER A 36 34.13 -11.59 -1.50
C SER A 36 33.65 -10.89 -2.78
N LYS A 37 34.55 -10.11 -3.40
CA LYS A 37 34.43 -9.59 -4.77
C LYS A 37 34.55 -10.74 -5.79
N THR A 38 33.81 -10.66 -6.91
CA THR A 38 34.31 -10.49 -8.31
C THR A 38 33.28 -11.04 -9.31
N PHE A 39 32.66 -10.18 -10.13
CA PHE A 39 32.50 -10.38 -11.58
C PHE A 39 32.08 -9.03 -12.20
N GLU A 40 33.08 -8.27 -12.65
CA GLU A 40 32.92 -7.10 -13.51
C GLU A 40 32.99 -7.54 -14.98
N GLY A 41 32.15 -6.95 -15.81
CA GLY A 41 32.15 -7.17 -17.26
C GLY A 41 31.35 -6.11 -17.99
N MET A 42 32.02 -5.00 -18.29
CA MET A 42 31.68 -3.94 -19.27
C MET A 42 30.45 -3.07 -18.96
N VAL A 43 30.67 -1.90 -18.35
CA VAL A 43 30.81 -0.60 -19.05
C VAL A 43 31.40 0.39 -18.04
N GLU A 44 32.73 0.45 -17.95
CA GLU A 44 33.42 1.64 -17.43
C GLU A 44 33.71 2.59 -18.59
N HIS A 45 33.24 3.81 -18.48
CA HIS A 45 34.10 4.98 -18.36
C HIS A 45 33.23 6.24 -18.34
N PHE A 46 33.02 6.78 -17.14
CA PHE A 46 33.49 8.11 -16.70
C PHE A 46 32.65 8.58 -15.51
N ILE A 47 33.37 8.92 -14.43
CA ILE A 47 32.97 9.62 -13.20
C ILE A 47 32.47 8.73 -12.05
N ASP A 48 33.40 8.21 -11.25
CA ASP A 48 33.34 8.45 -9.79
C ASP A 48 34.76 8.42 -9.20
N ASP A 49 35.15 9.52 -8.55
CA ASP A 49 36.31 9.57 -7.66
C ASP A 49 36.08 10.62 -6.53
N HIS A 50 34.82 10.84 -6.12
CA HIS A 50 34.50 11.88 -5.11
C HIS A 50 33.72 11.39 -3.88
N GLN A 51 33.36 10.11 -3.75
CA GLN A 51 32.54 9.67 -2.63
C GLN A 51 33.29 9.35 -1.32
N LEU A 52 34.62 9.23 -1.33
CA LEU A 52 35.40 9.00 -0.10
C LEU A 52 35.84 10.30 0.61
N GLU A 53 35.75 11.46 -0.06
CA GLU A 53 36.05 12.76 0.57
C GLU A 53 34.85 13.40 1.28
N GLU A 54 33.60 13.06 0.93
CA GLU A 54 32.42 13.74 1.51
C GLU A 54 32.18 13.43 3.01
N GLY A 55 32.57 12.24 3.48
CA GLY A 55 32.44 11.86 4.89
C GLY A 55 33.36 12.64 5.83
N GLU A 56 34.58 12.94 5.38
CA GLU A 56 35.55 13.76 6.13
C GLU A 56 35.26 15.26 5.97
N ILE A 57 34.74 15.71 4.82
CA ILE A 57 34.35 17.11 4.64
C ILE A 57 33.12 17.48 5.49
N GLN A 58 32.16 16.57 5.68
CA GLN A 58 31.00 16.81 6.57
C GLN A 58 31.37 16.85 8.06
N SER A 59 32.40 16.11 8.48
CA SER A 59 32.88 16.12 9.86
C SER A 59 33.70 17.38 10.16
N LEU A 60 34.54 17.84 9.24
CA LEU A 60 35.26 19.13 9.34
C LEU A 60 34.30 20.33 9.30
N GLN A 61 33.22 20.28 8.50
CA GLN A 61 32.23 21.37 8.45
C GLN A 61 31.45 21.52 9.77
N ARG A 62 31.20 20.45 10.52
CA ARG A 62 30.50 20.53 11.83
C ARG A 62 31.34 21.26 12.89
N ALA A 63 32.67 21.21 12.80
CA ALA A 63 33.56 21.89 13.73
C ALA A 63 33.52 23.43 13.61
N SER A 64 33.00 23.97 12.50
CA SER A 64 32.87 25.41 12.23
C SER A 64 31.52 26.02 12.70
N TRP A 65 30.60 25.20 13.23
CA TRP A 65 29.24 25.65 13.46
C TRP A 65 29.07 26.39 14.79
N SER A 66 28.47 27.57 14.75
CA SER A 66 28.13 28.29 15.97
C SER A 66 27.11 27.47 16.81
N PRO A 67 27.13 27.60 18.15
CA PRO A 67 26.19 26.89 19.04
C PRO A 67 24.72 27.12 18.68
N VAL A 68 24.42 28.32 18.15
CA VAL A 68 23.09 28.69 17.63
C VAL A 68 22.71 27.84 16.40
N LYS A 69 23.66 27.57 15.50
CA LYS A 69 23.46 26.77 14.29
C LYS A 69 23.19 25.30 14.63
N PHE A 70 23.87 24.77 15.65
CA PHE A 70 23.65 23.40 16.16
C PHE A 70 22.26 23.24 16.81
N LYS A 71 21.89 24.17 17.71
CA LYS A 71 20.57 24.18 18.34
C LYS A 71 19.44 24.30 17.31
N ARG A 72 19.66 25.08 16.24
CA ARG A 72 18.74 25.19 15.10
C ARG A 72 18.65 23.89 14.29
N GLN A 73 19.73 23.13 14.11
CA GLN A 73 19.69 21.82 13.43
C GLN A 73 18.86 20.79 14.21
N ILE A 74 19.00 20.74 15.53
CA ILE A 74 18.20 19.83 16.38
C ILE A 74 16.71 20.18 16.31
N LEU A 75 16.39 21.48 16.39
CA LEU A 75 15.01 21.95 16.20
C LEU A 75 14.48 21.66 14.79
N ARG A 76 15.33 21.73 13.76
CA ARG A 76 15.00 21.33 12.38
C ARG A 76 14.69 19.83 12.27
N GLN A 77 15.47 18.97 12.92
CA GLN A 77 15.20 17.53 12.91
C GLN A 77 13.86 17.22 13.57
N LYS A 78 13.61 17.79 14.76
CA LYS A 78 12.32 17.65 15.45
C LYS A 78 11.13 18.17 14.61
N ARG A 79 11.31 19.28 13.88
CA ARG A 79 10.27 19.80 12.96
C ARG A 79 10.08 18.90 11.73
N ARG A 80 11.14 18.29 11.21
CA ARG A 80 11.04 17.31 10.12
C ARG A 80 10.29 16.08 10.58
N ASP A 81 10.65 15.52 11.73
CA ASP A 81 9.98 14.34 12.28
C ASP A 81 8.49 14.63 12.54
N PHE A 82 8.17 15.81 13.09
CA PHE A 82 6.79 16.26 13.28
C PHE A 82 6.04 16.48 11.95
N ARG A 83 6.68 17.07 10.94
CA ARG A 83 6.07 17.27 9.60
C ARG A 83 5.90 15.96 8.86
N THR A 84 6.82 15.02 8.98
CA THR A 84 6.69 13.67 8.42
C THR A 84 5.51 12.96 9.07
N ALA A 85 5.36 13.06 10.39
CA ALA A 85 4.20 12.52 11.10
C ALA A 85 2.88 13.19 10.66
N GLU A 86 2.85 14.51 10.51
CA GLU A 86 1.67 15.23 10.04
C GLU A 86 1.38 14.97 8.55
N LEU A 87 2.39 14.78 7.71
CA LEU A 87 2.23 14.37 6.30
C LEU A 87 1.70 12.96 6.21
N ILE A 88 2.15 12.03 7.05
CA ILE A 88 1.56 10.69 7.15
C ILE A 88 0.08 10.78 7.60
N ARG A 89 -0.24 11.71 8.51
CA ARG A 89 -1.63 11.95 8.95
C ARG A 89 -2.48 12.58 7.84
N GLN A 90 -1.94 13.55 7.11
CA GLN A 90 -2.59 14.23 6.00
C GLN A 90 -2.65 13.38 4.74
N ASP A 91 -1.74 12.44 4.52
CA ASP A 91 -1.80 11.43 3.46
C ASP A 91 -2.91 10.44 3.75
N LYS A 92 -3.07 10.00 5.01
CA LYS A 92 -4.26 9.24 5.44
C LYS A 92 -5.56 10.02 5.27
N GLU A 93 -5.53 11.34 5.38
CA GLU A 93 -6.71 12.22 5.23
C GLU A 93 -6.94 12.63 3.76
N ALA A 94 -5.88 12.75 2.97
CA ALA A 94 -5.89 12.96 1.53
C ALA A 94 -6.23 11.68 0.77
N ASP A 95 -5.92 10.49 1.28
CA ASP A 95 -6.43 9.22 0.77
C ASP A 95 -7.94 9.15 0.99
N LYS A 96 -8.43 9.55 2.18
CA LYS A 96 -9.86 9.69 2.45
C LYS A 96 -10.52 10.75 1.56
N GLN A 97 -9.86 11.89 1.33
CA GLN A 97 -10.35 12.96 0.47
C GLN A 97 -10.24 12.63 -1.02
N MET A 98 -9.20 11.92 -1.48
CA MET A 98 -9.01 11.49 -2.86
C MET A 98 -10.01 10.37 -3.20
N GLN A 99 -10.34 9.52 -2.22
CA GLN A 99 -11.49 8.61 -2.28
C GLN A 99 -12.82 9.38 -2.38
N ALA A 100 -12.97 10.51 -1.67
CA ALA A 100 -14.14 11.37 -1.78
C ALA A 100 -14.20 12.19 -3.10
N THR A 101 -13.08 12.72 -3.60
CA THR A 101 -13.03 13.46 -4.88
C THR A 101 -13.10 12.54 -6.09
N ALA A 102 -12.59 11.31 -6.04
CA ALA A 102 -12.84 10.31 -7.08
C ALA A 102 -14.34 9.97 -7.18
N ALA A 103 -15.08 10.05 -6.07
CA ALA A 103 -16.54 9.93 -6.05
C ALA A 103 -17.27 11.18 -6.62
N ILE A 104 -16.63 12.36 -6.61
CA ILE A 104 -17.16 13.62 -7.16
C ILE A 104 -16.76 13.80 -8.64
N GLU A 105 -15.56 13.39 -9.06
CA GLU A 105 -15.11 13.46 -10.46
C GLU A 105 -15.93 12.53 -11.37
N SER A 106 -16.51 11.44 -10.83
CA SER A 106 -17.49 10.63 -11.57
C SER A 106 -18.85 11.34 -11.78
N LEU A 107 -19.11 12.44 -11.08
CA LEU A 107 -20.34 13.24 -11.19
C LEU A 107 -20.16 14.53 -12.02
N THR A 108 -18.94 14.94 -12.34
CA THR A 108 -18.66 16.24 -12.99
C THR A 108 -18.12 16.11 -14.42
N ASN A 109 -18.53 15.09 -15.17
CA ASN A 109 -18.50 15.12 -16.63
C ASN A 109 -19.77 15.79 -17.18
N MET A 110 -20.07 17.00 -16.68
CA MET A 110 -20.84 18.02 -17.39
C MET A 110 -20.30 19.39 -16.98
N ASP A 111 -20.10 20.23 -17.99
CA ASP A 111 -19.35 21.48 -17.96
C ASP A 111 -19.55 22.35 -16.71
N THR A 112 -18.45 22.94 -16.23
CA THR A 112 -18.41 24.39 -16.01
C THR A 112 -16.98 24.91 -15.96
N VAL A 113 -16.74 25.85 -16.86
CA VAL A 113 -15.63 26.78 -16.93
C VAL A 113 -15.50 27.58 -15.63
N GLY A 114 -14.26 27.78 -15.17
CA GLY A 114 -13.87 28.97 -14.41
C GLY A 114 -13.87 28.88 -12.89
N LYS A 115 -12.95 28.11 -12.29
CA LYS A 115 -12.40 28.41 -10.96
C LYS A 115 -10.89 28.21 -10.96
N GLY A 116 -10.17 29.27 -10.60
CA GLY A 116 -8.71 29.34 -10.60
C GLY A 116 -8.11 28.22 -9.76
N LYS A 117 -7.24 27.42 -10.40
CA LYS A 117 -6.48 26.35 -9.77
C LYS A 117 -5.43 26.95 -8.83
N TYR A 118 -5.77 27.08 -7.56
CA TYR A 118 -4.78 27.10 -6.48
C TYR A 118 -4.20 25.70 -6.34
N SER A 119 -2.88 25.58 -6.46
CA SER A 119 -2.16 24.33 -6.22
C SER A 119 -2.36 23.88 -4.76
N LEU A 120 -2.89 22.67 -4.54
CA LEU A 120 -2.96 22.01 -3.21
C LEU A 120 -1.61 21.94 -2.47
N TRP A 121 -0.49 22.16 -3.17
CA TRP A 121 0.87 22.21 -2.62
C TRP A 121 1.24 23.53 -1.93
N ARG A 122 0.31 24.49 -1.92
CA ARG A 122 0.44 25.73 -1.16
C ARG A 122 -0.81 25.84 -0.28
N LYS A 123 -0.86 25.04 0.79
CA LYS A 123 -1.71 25.40 1.93
C LYS A 123 -1.15 26.71 2.47
N ASP A 124 -1.98 27.72 2.41
CA ASP A 124 -1.74 29.06 2.94
C ASP A 124 -1.35 28.98 4.42
N PHE A 125 -0.05 28.97 4.69
CA PHE A 125 0.45 29.84 5.74
C PHE A 125 0.70 31.19 5.05
N GLU A 126 -0.35 31.99 4.92
CA GLU A 126 -0.18 33.44 4.90
C GLU A 126 0.39 33.81 6.27
N ASN A 127 1.70 33.65 6.43
CA ASN A 127 2.41 34.41 7.44
C ASN A 127 2.49 35.84 6.88
N PRO A 128 1.84 36.84 7.52
CA PRO A 128 1.91 38.22 7.08
C PRO A 128 3.33 38.81 7.16
N ASN A 129 4.28 38.10 7.79
CA ASN A 129 5.71 38.37 7.64
C ASN A 129 6.28 37.58 6.46
N SER A 130 6.30 38.26 5.31
CA SER A 130 6.64 37.79 3.97
C SER A 130 7.99 37.07 3.86
N ASP A 131 7.97 35.78 3.50
CA ASP A 131 9.12 35.05 2.93
C ASP A 131 9.47 35.58 1.51
N SER A 132 9.69 36.89 1.42
CA SER A 132 9.89 37.62 0.18
C SER A 132 11.24 37.33 -0.44
N THR A 133 12.27 37.09 0.38
CA THR A 133 13.64 36.87 -0.08
C THR A 133 13.80 35.47 -0.65
N LEU A 134 13.32 34.45 0.05
CA LEU A 134 13.35 33.07 -0.41
C LEU A 134 12.52 32.89 -1.69
N LYS A 135 11.34 33.50 -1.75
CA LYS A 135 10.49 33.50 -2.95
C LYS A 135 11.20 34.20 -4.12
N LEU A 136 11.74 35.40 -3.89
CA LEU A 136 12.52 36.13 -4.89
C LEU A 136 13.67 35.29 -5.45
N MET A 137 14.48 34.68 -4.58
CA MET A 137 15.62 33.88 -5.03
C MET A 137 15.18 32.64 -5.83
N ARG A 138 14.07 31.99 -5.45
CA ARG A 138 13.49 30.87 -6.21
C ARG A 138 13.01 31.31 -7.59
N ASP A 139 12.31 32.45 -7.67
CA ASP A 139 11.83 33.02 -8.93
C ASP A 139 13.01 33.44 -9.83
N GLN A 140 14.05 34.05 -9.25
CA GLN A 140 15.28 34.39 -9.95
C GLN A 140 15.99 33.16 -10.53
N ILE A 141 16.05 32.04 -9.79
CA ILE A 141 16.64 30.78 -10.29
C ILE A 141 15.85 30.24 -11.49
N ILE A 142 14.53 30.30 -11.46
CA ILE A 142 13.67 29.88 -12.58
C ILE A 142 13.97 30.73 -13.81
N MET A 143 13.99 32.05 -13.64
CA MET A 143 14.30 32.99 -14.73
C MET A 143 15.73 32.81 -15.25
N ALA A 144 16.71 32.59 -14.37
CA ALA A 144 18.09 32.37 -14.76
C ALA A 144 18.26 31.08 -15.57
N LYS A 145 17.56 30.00 -15.20
CA LYS A 145 17.49 28.76 -15.99
C LYS A 145 16.82 28.98 -17.33
N ALA A 146 15.78 29.81 -17.41
CA ALA A 146 15.13 30.14 -18.67
C ALA A 146 16.10 30.91 -19.60
N TYR A 147 16.73 31.97 -19.12
CA TYR A 147 17.70 32.74 -19.89
C TYR A 147 18.96 31.96 -20.24
N ALA A 148 19.48 31.12 -19.35
CA ALA A 148 20.62 30.27 -19.66
C ALA A 148 20.32 29.35 -20.84
N ASN A 149 19.14 28.71 -20.86
CA ASN A 149 18.74 27.90 -22.01
C ASN A 149 18.61 28.70 -23.30
N ILE A 150 18.12 29.94 -23.24
CA ILE A 150 18.04 30.83 -24.41
C ILE A 150 19.45 31.23 -24.87
N ALA A 151 20.34 31.58 -23.95
CA ALA A 151 21.75 31.90 -24.22
C ALA A 151 22.45 30.73 -24.91
N LYS A 152 22.21 29.50 -24.44
CA LYS A 152 22.72 28.27 -25.06
C LYS A 152 22.22 28.10 -26.49
N SER A 153 20.94 28.35 -26.76
CA SER A 153 20.37 28.30 -28.12
C SER A 153 20.91 29.37 -29.06
N LYS A 154 21.38 30.52 -28.53
CA LYS A 154 22.01 31.61 -29.30
C LYS A 154 23.54 31.53 -29.34
N ASN A 155 24.15 30.42 -28.88
CA ASN A 155 25.60 30.24 -28.77
C ASN A 155 26.34 31.29 -27.91
N GLN A 156 25.63 31.93 -26.95
CA GLN A 156 26.24 32.86 -26.00
C GLN A 156 26.77 32.12 -24.77
N ASN A 157 27.88 31.40 -24.96
CA ASN A 157 28.45 30.50 -23.94
C ASN A 157 28.91 31.22 -22.66
N ALA A 158 29.47 32.44 -22.79
CA ALA A 158 29.91 33.23 -21.65
C ALA A 158 28.74 33.59 -20.70
N LEU A 159 27.62 34.04 -21.28
CA LEU A 159 26.42 34.39 -20.53
C LEU A 159 25.72 33.15 -19.95
N TYR A 160 25.67 32.04 -20.71
CA TYR A 160 25.19 30.75 -20.22
C TYR A 160 25.94 30.28 -18.98
N ASN A 161 27.28 30.29 -19.04
CA ASN A 161 28.13 29.86 -17.92
C ASN A 161 27.99 30.78 -16.72
N SER A 162 27.96 32.11 -16.94
CA SER A 162 27.75 33.09 -15.87
C SER A 162 26.42 32.88 -15.13
N LEU A 163 25.32 32.68 -15.86
CA LEU A 163 24.01 32.41 -15.25
C LEU A 163 24.00 31.09 -14.48
N LEU A 164 24.65 30.03 -14.99
CA LEU A 164 24.74 28.75 -14.28
C LEU A 164 25.56 28.84 -12.99
N ILE A 165 26.63 29.63 -12.96
CA ILE A 165 27.42 29.87 -11.74
C ILE A 165 26.53 30.52 -10.68
N CYS A 166 25.85 31.62 -11.04
CA CYS A 166 24.93 32.29 -10.11
C CYS A 166 23.81 31.37 -9.63
N VAL A 167 23.29 30.48 -10.49
CA VAL A 167 22.27 29.48 -10.11
C VAL A 167 22.83 28.50 -9.07
N ARG A 168 24.04 27.97 -9.27
CA ARG A 168 24.66 27.04 -8.30
C ARG A 168 24.93 27.71 -6.96
N GLU A 169 25.46 28.92 -6.96
CA GLU A 169 25.72 29.69 -5.73
C GLU A 169 24.42 29.98 -4.98
N SER A 170 23.39 30.43 -5.69
CA SER A 170 22.08 30.71 -5.08
C SER A 170 21.43 29.43 -4.52
N LEU A 171 21.53 28.30 -5.22
CA LEU A 171 21.04 27.00 -4.72
C LEU A 171 21.80 26.54 -3.46
N ARG A 172 23.12 26.72 -3.42
CA ARG A 172 23.96 26.38 -2.24
C ARG A 172 23.56 27.21 -1.02
N VAL A 173 23.24 28.48 -1.24
CA VAL A 173 22.89 29.46 -0.21
C VAL A 173 21.46 29.27 0.30
N ILE A 174 20.53 28.88 -0.57
CA ILE A 174 19.18 28.48 -0.20
C ILE A 174 19.20 27.14 0.56
N GLY A 175 19.94 26.15 0.05
CA GLY A 175 19.99 24.80 0.61
C GLY A 175 18.59 24.21 0.81
N GLU A 176 18.29 23.81 2.05
CA GLU A 176 16.98 23.26 2.45
C GLU A 176 16.08 24.29 3.15
N ALA A 177 16.35 25.60 3.00
CA ALA A 177 15.58 26.64 3.68
C ALA A 177 14.12 26.69 3.20
N ASN A 178 13.19 26.74 4.18
CA ASN A 178 11.75 26.83 3.93
C ASN A 178 11.12 28.15 4.38
N SER A 179 11.91 29.05 4.97
CA SER A 179 11.51 30.42 5.34
C SER A 179 12.72 31.35 5.29
N ASP A 180 12.50 32.66 5.23
CA ASP A 180 13.57 33.67 5.19
C ASP A 180 14.47 33.61 6.43
N ALA A 181 13.91 33.26 7.59
CA ALA A 181 14.66 33.10 8.84
C ALA A 181 15.68 31.95 8.81
N GLU A 182 15.57 31.03 7.86
CA GLU A 182 16.46 29.88 7.69
C GLU A 182 17.56 30.10 6.64
N LEU A 183 17.50 31.20 5.90
CA LEU A 183 18.49 31.56 4.89
C LEU A 183 19.86 31.88 5.50
N HIS A 184 20.91 31.65 4.71
CA HIS A 184 22.25 32.11 5.08
C HIS A 184 22.29 33.64 5.11
N PRO A 185 23.08 34.28 6.01
CA PRO A 185 23.18 35.74 6.04
C PRO A 185 23.58 36.39 4.71
N SER A 186 24.36 35.69 3.86
CA SER A 186 24.74 36.16 2.52
C SER A 186 23.66 35.99 1.45
N ALA A 187 22.48 35.46 1.77
CA ALA A 187 21.41 35.19 0.81
C ALA A 187 20.98 36.45 0.04
N LEU A 188 20.90 37.59 0.72
CA LEU A 188 20.55 38.86 0.10
C LEU A 188 21.62 39.31 -0.92
N ASP A 189 22.90 39.09 -0.62
CA ASP A 189 23.99 39.47 -1.53
C ASP A 189 24.00 38.60 -2.78
N HIS A 190 23.73 37.30 -2.64
CA HIS A 190 23.55 36.41 -3.79
C HIS A 190 22.29 36.73 -4.60
N ALA A 191 21.20 37.13 -3.95
CA ALA A 191 19.98 37.59 -4.64
C ALA A 191 20.24 38.86 -5.47
N LYS A 192 21.05 39.80 -4.94
CA LYS A 192 21.49 41.00 -5.67
C LYS A 192 22.39 40.64 -6.85
N ALA A 193 23.38 39.77 -6.65
CA ALA A 193 24.27 39.31 -7.71
C ALA A 193 23.51 38.60 -8.85
N MET A 194 22.56 37.72 -8.49
CA MET A 194 21.66 37.08 -9.44
C MET A 194 20.78 38.10 -10.17
N GLY A 195 20.24 39.09 -9.46
CA GLY A 195 19.45 40.18 -10.05
C GLY A 195 20.25 40.97 -11.10
N HIS A 196 21.52 41.28 -10.82
CA HIS A 196 22.41 41.94 -11.77
C HIS A 196 22.67 41.07 -13.02
N ALA A 197 22.97 39.79 -12.84
CA ALA A 197 23.17 38.85 -13.94
C ALA A 197 21.90 38.70 -14.81
N LEU A 198 20.72 38.66 -14.18
CA LEU A 198 19.44 38.62 -14.87
C LEU A 198 19.13 39.91 -15.64
N SER A 199 19.55 41.07 -15.14
CA SER A 199 19.40 42.33 -15.87
C SER A 199 20.19 42.31 -17.18
N ILE A 200 21.47 41.91 -17.11
CA ILE A 200 22.33 41.75 -18.29
C ILE A 200 21.71 40.75 -19.28
N ALA A 201 21.23 39.61 -18.77
CA ALA A 201 20.61 38.60 -19.62
C ALA A 201 19.32 39.11 -20.27
N LYS A 202 18.50 39.88 -19.55
CA LYS A 202 17.28 40.48 -20.08
C LYS A 202 17.61 41.44 -21.22
N ASP A 203 18.58 42.34 -21.04
CA ASP A 203 18.92 43.34 -22.05
C ASP A 203 19.40 42.70 -23.37
N GLN A 204 20.06 41.54 -23.30
CA GLN A 204 20.62 40.85 -24.47
C GLN A 204 19.67 39.79 -25.09
N LEU A 205 18.81 39.17 -24.28
CA LEU A 205 18.08 37.97 -24.66
C LEU A 205 16.56 38.10 -24.59
N TYR A 206 16.02 39.19 -24.05
CA TYR A 206 14.59 39.32 -23.84
C TYR A 206 13.81 39.40 -25.15
N ASP A 207 13.03 38.36 -25.39
CA ASP A 207 11.91 38.36 -26.33
C ASP A 207 10.74 37.68 -25.62
N CYS A 208 9.62 38.39 -25.49
CA CYS A 208 8.45 37.93 -24.75
C CYS A 208 7.97 36.56 -25.26
N ARG A 209 7.95 36.36 -26.59
CA ARG A 209 7.47 35.12 -27.19
C ARG A 209 8.42 33.94 -26.91
N THR A 210 9.72 34.17 -27.03
CA THR A 210 10.75 33.16 -26.73
C THR A 210 10.79 32.78 -25.26
N VAL A 211 10.75 33.77 -24.35
CA VAL A 211 10.74 33.54 -22.90
C VAL A 211 9.48 32.80 -22.47
N ALA A 212 8.30 33.23 -22.93
CA ALA A 212 7.03 32.56 -22.61
C ALA A 212 7.01 31.10 -23.09
N ARG A 213 7.49 30.84 -24.31
CA ARG A 213 7.62 29.48 -24.84
C ARG A 213 8.57 28.63 -24.00
N LYS A 214 9.70 29.20 -23.57
CA LYS A 214 10.68 28.47 -22.75
C LYS A 214 10.13 28.14 -21.36
N LEU A 215 9.48 29.09 -20.70
CA LEU A 215 8.84 28.88 -19.41
C LEU A 215 7.73 27.82 -19.50
N ARG A 216 6.93 27.83 -20.57
CA ARG A 216 5.89 26.79 -20.80
C ARG A 216 6.51 25.40 -20.97
N ALA A 217 7.59 25.27 -21.72
CA ALA A 217 8.30 23.99 -21.87
C ALA A 217 8.91 23.51 -20.54
N MET A 218 9.44 24.43 -19.73
CA MET A 218 9.94 24.11 -18.39
C MET A 218 8.82 23.67 -17.44
N LEU A 219 7.64 24.31 -17.51
CA LEU A 219 6.46 23.92 -16.74
C LEU A 219 6.00 22.51 -17.11
N GLN A 220 5.82 22.23 -18.40
CA GLN A 220 5.39 20.91 -18.87
C GLN A 220 6.38 19.82 -18.43
N SER A 221 7.69 20.05 -18.59
CA SER A 221 8.71 19.11 -18.11
C SER A 221 8.66 18.90 -16.59
N ALA A 222 8.37 19.94 -15.81
CA ALA A 222 8.21 19.82 -14.37
C ALA A 222 6.95 19.03 -14.00
N GLU A 223 5.83 19.25 -14.70
CA GLU A 223 4.59 18.49 -14.53
C GLU A 223 4.79 17.01 -14.87
N ASP A 224 5.48 16.69 -15.97
CA ASP A 224 5.81 15.32 -16.37
C ASP A 224 6.70 14.63 -15.32
N ASN A 225 7.69 15.35 -14.77
CA ASN A 225 8.54 14.86 -13.69
C ASN A 225 7.76 14.60 -12.39
N VAL A 226 6.83 15.48 -12.03
CA VAL A 226 5.94 15.25 -10.87
C VAL A 226 5.05 14.03 -11.11
N GLY A 227 4.52 13.87 -12.33
CA GLY A 227 3.74 12.71 -12.72
C GLY A 227 4.53 11.40 -12.60
N SER A 228 5.78 11.37 -13.07
CA SER A 228 6.64 10.19 -12.98
C SER A 228 7.03 9.85 -11.53
N LEU A 229 7.34 10.86 -10.71
CA LEU A 229 7.63 10.67 -9.28
C LEU A 229 6.41 10.16 -8.51
N LYS A 230 5.20 10.67 -8.79
CA LYS A 230 3.96 10.16 -8.21
C LYS A 230 3.74 8.68 -8.54
N LYS A 231 3.94 8.29 -9.80
CA LYS A 231 3.84 6.88 -10.23
C LYS A 231 4.85 6.00 -9.49
N ARG A 232 6.11 6.45 -9.36
CA ARG A 232 7.15 5.72 -8.60
C ARG A 232 6.80 5.61 -7.12
N SER A 233 6.28 6.67 -6.51
CA SER A 233 5.87 6.66 -5.11
C SER A 233 4.73 5.67 -4.86
N ALA A 234 3.70 5.69 -5.72
CA ALA A 234 2.58 4.76 -5.62
C ALA A 234 3.05 3.29 -5.71
N PHE A 235 3.98 3.00 -6.62
CA PHE A 235 4.59 1.68 -6.74
C PHE A 235 5.35 1.27 -5.47
N LEU A 236 6.17 2.16 -4.90
CA LEU A 236 6.94 1.86 -3.68
C LEU A 236 6.03 1.65 -2.46
N ILE A 237 4.94 2.42 -2.34
CA ILE A 237 3.94 2.23 -1.29
C ILE A 237 3.28 0.85 -1.43
N GLN A 238 2.89 0.47 -2.64
CA GLN A 238 2.31 -0.85 -2.90
C GLN A 238 3.30 -1.98 -2.61
N LEU A 239 4.57 -1.80 -2.95
CA LEU A 239 5.62 -2.77 -2.64
C LEU A 239 5.78 -2.91 -1.13
N ALA A 240 5.94 -1.79 -0.41
CA ALA A 240 6.10 -1.78 1.05
C ALA A 240 4.92 -2.42 1.79
N ALA A 241 3.69 -2.20 1.31
CA ALA A 241 2.49 -2.81 1.88
C ALA A 241 2.40 -4.32 1.67
N LYS A 242 3.11 -4.87 0.66
CA LYS A 242 3.09 -6.30 0.32
C LYS A 242 4.30 -7.07 0.83
N THR A 243 5.44 -6.40 0.99
CA THR A 243 6.69 -7.06 1.39
C THR A 243 6.70 -7.36 2.88
N VAL A 244 7.09 -8.58 3.22
CA VAL A 244 7.38 -8.98 4.60
C VAL A 244 8.82 -8.56 4.94
N PRO A 245 9.12 -8.14 6.19
CA PRO A 245 10.49 -7.86 6.61
C PRO A 245 11.45 -8.99 6.25
N LYS A 246 12.67 -8.65 5.79
CA LYS A 246 13.68 -9.62 5.36
C LYS A 246 13.87 -10.82 6.30
N PRO A 247 13.91 -10.66 7.64
CA PRO A 247 14.09 -11.81 8.55
C PRO A 247 12.96 -12.85 8.46
N LEU A 248 11.74 -12.42 8.15
CA LEU A 248 10.56 -13.28 8.06
C LEU A 248 10.36 -13.88 6.66
N HIS A 249 11.12 -13.43 5.66
CA HIS A 249 11.02 -13.92 4.28
C HIS A 249 11.38 -15.42 4.15
N CYS A 250 12.26 -15.92 5.03
CA CYS A 250 12.68 -17.32 5.02
C CYS A 250 11.82 -18.22 5.92
N LEU A 251 10.88 -17.67 6.70
CA LEU A 251 10.08 -18.43 7.66
C LEU A 251 9.29 -19.57 6.98
N PRO A 252 8.56 -19.36 5.86
CA PRO A 252 7.86 -20.46 5.21
C PRO A 252 8.80 -21.56 4.71
N LEU A 253 9.99 -21.20 4.22
CA LEU A 253 10.99 -22.16 3.75
C LEU A 253 11.54 -23.00 4.90
N GLN A 254 11.82 -22.39 6.05
CA GLN A 254 12.28 -23.10 7.25
C GLN A 254 11.21 -24.05 7.77
N LEU A 255 9.97 -23.58 7.95
CA LEU A 255 8.85 -24.40 8.39
C LEU A 255 8.58 -25.57 7.45
N ALA A 256 8.66 -25.35 6.14
CA ALA A 256 8.51 -26.41 5.16
C ALA A 256 9.65 -27.43 5.26
N ALA A 257 10.90 -26.99 5.43
CA ALA A 257 12.03 -27.90 5.62
C ALA A 257 11.84 -28.78 6.86
N ASP A 258 11.48 -28.19 8.00
CA ASP A 258 11.24 -28.92 9.25
C ASP A 258 10.11 -29.94 9.10
N TYR A 259 9.02 -29.58 8.41
CA TYR A 259 7.89 -30.48 8.14
C TYR A 259 8.30 -31.78 7.44
N PHE A 260 9.18 -31.68 6.43
CA PHE A 260 9.67 -32.83 5.69
C PHE A 260 10.76 -33.60 6.44
N ILE A 261 11.68 -32.89 7.12
CA ILE A 261 12.77 -33.49 7.90
C ILE A 261 12.22 -34.35 9.04
N ASP A 262 11.23 -33.85 9.77
CA ASP A 262 10.64 -34.54 10.92
C ASP A 262 9.59 -35.59 10.51
N GLY A 263 9.34 -35.77 9.21
CA GLY A 263 8.47 -36.83 8.68
C GLY A 263 6.98 -36.67 8.99
N TYR A 264 6.51 -35.44 9.26
CA TYR A 264 5.12 -35.17 9.62
C TYR A 264 4.09 -35.50 8.53
N GLN A 265 4.54 -35.67 7.29
CA GLN A 265 3.70 -36.15 6.17
C GLN A 265 2.98 -37.46 6.44
N ASN A 266 3.53 -38.30 7.33
CA ASN A 266 2.99 -39.61 7.64
C ASN A 266 2.06 -39.62 8.87
N LYS A 267 1.92 -38.49 9.58
CA LYS A 267 1.02 -38.38 10.73
C LYS A 267 -0.42 -38.21 10.25
N LYS A 268 -1.32 -39.04 10.77
CA LYS A 268 -2.76 -38.89 10.55
C LYS A 268 -3.31 -37.80 11.47
N ASP A 269 -4.19 -36.97 10.92
CA ASP A 269 -4.92 -35.96 11.69
C ASP A 269 -5.80 -36.65 12.75
N LEU A 270 -5.60 -36.23 14.00
CA LEU A 270 -6.40 -36.63 15.15
C LEU A 270 -7.64 -35.71 15.18
N ASN A 271 -8.82 -36.26 15.48
CA ASN A 271 -10.11 -35.54 15.63
C ASN A 271 -10.93 -35.28 14.35
N LYS A 272 -11.04 -36.26 13.44
CA LYS A 272 -11.94 -36.16 12.27
C LYS A 272 -13.42 -35.94 12.61
N GLU A 273 -13.88 -36.41 13.77
CA GLU A 273 -15.28 -36.30 14.19
C GLU A 273 -15.71 -34.84 14.39
N LYS A 274 -14.85 -34.00 14.97
CA LYS A 274 -15.12 -32.57 15.19
C LYS A 274 -15.15 -31.75 13.90
N LEU A 275 -14.45 -32.21 12.85
CA LEU A 275 -14.31 -31.45 11.60
C LEU A 275 -15.63 -31.32 10.83
N GLU A 276 -16.59 -32.21 11.10
CA GLU A 276 -17.87 -32.26 10.38
C GLU A 276 -19.08 -32.10 11.30
N ASP A 277 -18.87 -31.88 12.60
CA ASP A 277 -19.94 -31.78 13.61
C ASP A 277 -20.65 -30.43 13.53
N PRO A 278 -21.90 -30.36 13.01
CA PRO A 278 -22.59 -29.09 12.80
C PRO A 278 -22.97 -28.37 14.10
N SER A 279 -22.76 -28.97 15.28
CA SER A 279 -22.99 -28.34 16.59
C SER A 279 -21.83 -27.44 17.05
N LEU A 280 -20.68 -27.48 16.35
CA LEU A 280 -19.49 -26.68 16.66
C LEU A 280 -19.44 -25.37 15.86
N TYR A 281 -18.53 -24.48 16.24
CA TYR A 281 -18.30 -23.20 15.57
C TYR A 281 -17.22 -23.34 14.51
N HIS A 282 -17.65 -23.47 13.25
CA HIS A 282 -16.75 -23.68 12.11
C HIS A 282 -16.34 -22.37 11.43
N TYR A 283 -15.04 -22.21 11.23
CA TYR A 283 -14.42 -21.06 10.57
C TYR A 283 -13.73 -21.51 9.29
N ALA A 284 -13.91 -20.79 8.20
CA ALA A 284 -13.16 -20.97 6.96
C ALA A 284 -12.16 -19.82 6.77
N ILE A 285 -10.89 -20.16 6.56
CA ILE A 285 -9.80 -19.22 6.28
C ILE A 285 -9.05 -19.72 5.06
N PHE A 286 -9.02 -18.95 3.98
CA PHE A 286 -8.31 -19.31 2.74
C PHE A 286 -7.14 -18.36 2.53
N SER A 287 -5.91 -18.83 2.70
CA SER A 287 -4.72 -17.97 2.73
C SER A 287 -3.43 -18.69 2.34
N ASP A 288 -2.53 -17.93 1.73
CA ASP A 288 -1.14 -18.30 1.43
C ASP A 288 -0.14 -17.76 2.48
N ASN A 289 -0.65 -17.07 3.52
CA ASN A 289 0.17 -16.34 4.48
C ASN A 289 0.06 -16.95 5.89
N VAL A 290 1.11 -17.66 6.27
CA VAL A 290 1.22 -18.36 7.57
C VAL A 290 1.08 -17.40 8.75
N LEU A 291 1.70 -16.22 8.69
CA LEU A 291 1.67 -15.26 9.80
C LEU A 291 0.31 -14.58 9.93
N ALA A 292 -0.31 -14.20 8.82
CA ALA A 292 -1.63 -13.60 8.83
C ALA A 292 -2.67 -14.58 9.38
N THR A 293 -2.67 -15.82 8.85
CA THR A 293 -3.55 -16.90 9.32
C THR A 293 -3.36 -17.19 10.82
N SER A 294 -2.11 -17.21 11.31
CA SER A 294 -1.85 -17.47 12.73
C SER A 294 -2.39 -16.37 13.64
N VAL A 295 -2.32 -15.10 13.21
CA VAL A 295 -2.90 -13.98 13.93
C VAL A 295 -4.43 -14.08 13.99
N VAL A 296 -5.09 -14.41 12.88
CA VAL A 296 -6.56 -14.58 12.84
C VAL A 296 -7.00 -15.69 13.79
N VAL A 297 -6.38 -16.87 13.70
CA VAL A 297 -6.71 -18.01 14.55
C VAL A 297 -6.46 -17.69 16.02
N ASN A 298 -5.27 -17.18 16.35
CA ASN A 298 -4.89 -16.94 17.74
C ASN A 298 -5.72 -15.82 18.37
N SER A 299 -5.98 -14.73 17.63
CA SER A 299 -6.84 -13.65 18.12
C SER A 299 -8.29 -14.11 18.30
N THR A 300 -8.80 -15.00 17.44
CA THR A 300 -10.15 -15.57 17.60
C THR A 300 -10.23 -16.45 18.84
N VAL A 301 -9.27 -17.36 19.02
CA VAL A 301 -9.27 -18.28 20.16
C VAL A 301 -9.02 -17.57 21.49
N LEU A 302 -8.15 -16.54 21.50
CA LEU A 302 -7.86 -15.75 22.69
C LEU A 302 -9.09 -15.06 23.27
N HIS A 303 -10.03 -14.65 22.42
CA HIS A 303 -11.25 -13.93 22.82
C HIS A 303 -12.49 -14.83 22.87
N ALA A 304 -12.35 -16.13 22.60
CA ALA A 304 -13.45 -17.09 22.64
C ALA A 304 -13.81 -17.49 24.08
N ASN A 305 -15.12 -17.57 24.36
CA ASN A 305 -15.60 -18.02 25.67
C ASN A 305 -15.43 -19.54 25.88
N GLU A 306 -15.65 -20.33 24.82
CA GLU A 306 -15.54 -21.80 24.83
C GLU A 306 -14.57 -22.30 23.74
N PRO A 307 -13.26 -22.02 23.84
CA PRO A 307 -12.26 -22.32 22.80
C PRO A 307 -12.31 -23.73 22.20
N GLU A 308 -12.71 -24.73 22.98
CA GLU A 308 -12.82 -26.14 22.60
C GLU A 308 -13.91 -26.47 21.59
N LYS A 309 -14.86 -25.55 21.40
CA LYS A 309 -15.93 -25.63 20.40
C LYS A 309 -15.57 -24.99 19.06
N HIS A 310 -14.41 -24.34 18.94
CA HIS A 310 -14.00 -23.66 17.73
C HIS A 310 -13.19 -24.60 16.82
N VAL A 311 -13.60 -24.66 15.54
CA VAL A 311 -13.01 -25.49 14.51
C VAL A 311 -12.59 -24.60 13.35
N PHE A 312 -11.29 -24.51 13.09
CA PHE A 312 -10.73 -23.70 12.00
C PHE A 312 -10.32 -24.60 10.84
N HIS A 313 -10.92 -24.34 9.68
CA HIS A 313 -10.54 -24.95 8.42
C HIS A 313 -9.72 -23.96 7.60
N ILE A 314 -8.43 -24.26 7.47
CA ILE A 314 -7.46 -23.44 6.78
C ILE A 314 -7.16 -24.11 5.45
N VAL A 315 -7.51 -23.46 4.34
CA VAL A 315 -7.15 -23.95 3.00
C VAL A 315 -6.03 -23.09 2.45
N THR A 316 -4.97 -23.75 2.00
CA THR A 316 -3.78 -23.11 1.43
C THR A 316 -3.40 -23.80 0.11
N ASP A 317 -2.57 -23.13 -0.68
CA ASP A 317 -1.97 -23.74 -1.86
C ASP A 317 -0.89 -24.78 -1.49
N LYS A 318 -0.49 -25.58 -2.49
CA LYS A 318 0.53 -26.60 -2.35
C LYS A 318 1.90 -26.09 -1.93
N LEU A 319 2.27 -24.87 -2.31
CA LEU A 319 3.58 -24.30 -2.00
C LEU A 319 3.68 -23.95 -0.51
N ASN A 320 2.58 -23.47 0.07
CA ASN A 320 2.52 -23.01 1.45
C ASN A 320 1.99 -24.09 2.42
N PHE A 321 1.42 -25.19 1.91
CA PHE A 321 0.85 -26.27 2.72
C PHE A 321 1.79 -26.81 3.79
N ALA A 322 3.03 -27.17 3.42
CA ALA A 322 4.01 -27.71 4.37
C ALA A 322 4.31 -26.72 5.50
N ALA A 323 4.54 -25.45 5.15
CA ALA A 323 4.83 -24.40 6.11
C ALA A 323 3.64 -24.12 7.05
N MET A 324 2.44 -24.02 6.48
CA MET A 324 1.19 -23.78 7.22
C MET A 324 0.91 -24.93 8.19
N LYS A 325 1.03 -26.18 7.74
CA LYS A 325 0.83 -27.37 8.57
C LYS A 325 1.84 -27.41 9.71
N MET A 326 3.12 -27.16 9.42
CA MET A 326 4.17 -27.14 10.45
C MET A 326 3.93 -26.07 11.51
N TRP A 327 3.53 -24.86 11.09
CA TRP A 327 3.22 -23.79 12.02
C TRP A 327 2.18 -24.20 13.05
N PHE A 328 1.06 -24.78 12.61
CA PHE A 328 0.00 -25.22 13.52
C PHE A 328 0.31 -26.53 14.25
N ILE A 329 1.26 -27.34 13.78
CA ILE A 329 1.79 -28.45 14.60
C ILE A 329 2.54 -27.91 15.83
N LEU A 330 3.32 -26.84 15.64
CA LEU A 330 4.14 -26.26 16.70
C LEU A 330 3.41 -25.25 17.59
N ASN A 331 2.44 -24.53 17.03
CA ASN A 331 1.84 -23.34 17.64
C ASN A 331 0.30 -23.35 17.63
N ALA A 332 -0.36 -24.50 17.43
CA ALA A 332 -1.82 -24.54 17.54
C ALA A 332 -2.28 -24.15 18.95
N PRO A 333 -3.33 -23.31 19.07
CA PRO A 333 -3.95 -23.04 20.36
C PRO A 333 -4.45 -24.35 20.99
N GLU A 334 -4.07 -24.63 22.24
CA GLU A 334 -4.24 -25.96 22.87
C GLU A 334 -5.69 -26.49 22.87
N LYS A 335 -6.69 -25.61 22.89
CA LYS A 335 -8.10 -25.99 23.03
C LYS A 335 -8.84 -26.08 21.70
N ALA A 336 -8.44 -25.32 20.68
CA ALA A 336 -9.19 -25.24 19.43
C ALA A 336 -8.82 -26.36 18.46
N THR A 337 -9.75 -26.74 17.58
CA THR A 337 -9.47 -27.74 16.52
C THR A 337 -9.00 -27.03 15.27
N ILE A 338 -7.82 -27.37 14.75
CA ILE A 338 -7.26 -26.78 13.54
C ILE A 338 -7.10 -27.84 12.45
N GLN A 339 -7.67 -27.59 11.28
CA GLN A 339 -7.46 -28.37 10.07
C GLN A 339 -6.75 -27.50 9.04
N VAL A 340 -5.68 -28.02 8.45
CA VAL A 340 -4.98 -27.41 7.31
C VAL A 340 -5.13 -28.35 6.13
N GLU A 341 -5.69 -27.83 5.04
CA GLU A 341 -5.99 -28.56 3.80
C GLU A 341 -5.24 -27.93 2.62
N ASN A 342 -4.81 -28.78 1.70
CA ASN A 342 -4.24 -28.33 0.43
C ASN A 342 -5.35 -28.26 -0.62
N ILE A 343 -5.46 -27.12 -1.30
CA ILE A 343 -6.43 -26.92 -2.38
C ILE A 343 -6.28 -27.98 -3.51
N ASP A 344 -5.07 -28.46 -3.77
CA ASP A 344 -4.80 -29.46 -4.81
C ASP A 344 -5.41 -30.84 -4.49
N ASP A 345 -5.76 -31.10 -3.22
CA ASP A 345 -6.38 -32.36 -2.81
C ASP A 345 -7.90 -32.38 -3.11
N PHE A 346 -8.50 -31.24 -3.47
CA PHE A 346 -9.90 -31.13 -3.84
C PHE A 346 -10.15 -31.69 -5.24
N LYS A 347 -10.42 -33.00 -5.32
CA LYS A 347 -10.66 -33.72 -6.60
C LYS A 347 -11.78 -33.15 -7.46
N TRP A 348 -12.77 -32.49 -6.84
CA TRP A 348 -13.88 -31.84 -7.54
C TRP A 348 -13.46 -30.50 -8.17
N LEU A 349 -12.39 -29.88 -7.68
CA LEU A 349 -11.89 -28.58 -8.13
C LEU A 349 -11.01 -28.78 -9.37
N ASN A 350 -11.64 -28.75 -10.54
CA ASN A 350 -10.98 -28.87 -11.84
C ASN A 350 -11.63 -27.93 -12.86
N SER A 351 -11.03 -27.76 -14.03
CA SER A 351 -11.53 -26.84 -15.06
C SER A 351 -12.84 -27.27 -15.73
N SER A 352 -13.29 -28.52 -15.55
CA SER A 352 -14.61 -28.93 -16.05
C SER A 352 -15.74 -28.44 -15.15
N TYR A 353 -15.48 -28.32 -13.85
CA TYR A 353 -16.46 -27.86 -12.85
C TYR A 353 -16.33 -26.37 -12.49
N CYS A 354 -15.10 -25.84 -12.43
CA CYS A 354 -14.83 -24.47 -12.04
C CYS A 354 -14.59 -23.58 -13.26
N SER A 355 -15.57 -22.73 -13.58
CA SER A 355 -15.49 -21.75 -14.67
C SER A 355 -14.25 -20.86 -14.59
N VAL A 356 -13.85 -20.46 -13.38
CA VAL A 356 -12.67 -19.62 -13.16
C VAL A 356 -11.39 -20.37 -13.49
N LEU A 357 -11.22 -21.61 -13.03
CA LEU A 357 -10.05 -22.42 -13.38
C LEU A 357 -9.90 -22.56 -14.88
N ARG A 358 -11.00 -22.80 -15.59
CA ARG A 358 -11.03 -22.85 -17.06
C ARG A 358 -10.55 -21.55 -17.70
N GLN A 359 -10.89 -20.40 -17.13
CA GLN A 359 -10.44 -19.09 -17.60
C GLN A 359 -8.97 -18.83 -17.27
N LEU A 360 -8.54 -19.15 -16.04
CA LEU A 360 -7.15 -19.02 -15.57
C LEU A 360 -6.19 -19.92 -16.35
N GLU A 361 -6.66 -21.08 -16.82
CA GLU A 361 -5.89 -21.99 -17.67
C GLU A 361 -5.65 -21.40 -19.08
N SER A 362 -6.48 -20.44 -19.51
CA SER A 362 -6.39 -19.84 -20.84
C SER A 362 -5.09 -19.04 -21.04
N SER A 363 -4.47 -19.21 -22.20
CA SER A 363 -3.20 -18.56 -22.56
C SER A 363 -3.28 -17.03 -22.51
N ARG A 364 -4.45 -16.47 -22.81
CA ARG A 364 -4.69 -15.02 -22.93
C ARG A 364 -4.80 -14.33 -21.57
N VAL A 365 -5.40 -14.98 -20.56
CA VAL A 365 -5.46 -14.45 -19.18
C VAL A 365 -4.08 -14.50 -18.53
N LYS A 366 -3.34 -15.60 -18.73
CA LYS A 366 -1.92 -15.69 -18.33
C LYS A 366 -1.11 -14.55 -18.96
N GLU A 367 -1.29 -14.29 -20.25
CA GLU A 367 -0.57 -13.22 -20.94
C GLU A 367 -0.93 -11.81 -20.42
N TYR A 368 -2.20 -11.53 -20.12
CA TYR A 368 -2.66 -10.24 -19.58
C TYR A 368 -2.06 -9.92 -18.20
N TYR A 369 -1.98 -10.94 -17.33
CA TYR A 369 -1.50 -10.79 -15.95
C TYR A 369 0.03 -10.89 -15.82
N PHE A 370 0.68 -11.78 -16.57
CA PHE A 370 2.13 -12.01 -16.46
C PHE A 370 2.99 -11.08 -17.35
N LYS A 371 2.43 -10.34 -18.32
CA LYS A 371 3.17 -9.32 -19.10
C LYS A 371 3.67 -8.12 -18.27
N ALA A 372 3.14 -7.92 -17.05
CA ALA A 372 3.51 -6.81 -16.18
C ALA A 372 4.96 -6.84 -15.66
N ASN A 373 5.67 -7.97 -15.79
CA ASN A 373 7.05 -8.10 -15.33
C ASN A 373 8.09 -7.54 -16.32
N HIS A 374 7.67 -7.02 -17.47
CA HIS A 374 8.57 -6.32 -18.40
C HIS A 374 8.57 -4.79 -18.13
N PRO A 375 9.73 -4.20 -17.76
CA PRO A 375 9.85 -2.76 -17.50
C PRO A 375 9.48 -1.87 -18.69
N SER A 376 9.36 -2.43 -19.90
CA SER A 376 8.99 -1.73 -21.13
C SER A 376 7.47 -1.53 -21.33
N SER A 377 6.59 -2.15 -20.52
CA SER A 377 5.13 -2.04 -20.67
C SER A 377 4.50 -0.81 -19.99
N LEU A 378 5.29 0.07 -19.37
CA LEU A 378 4.84 1.27 -18.63
C LEU A 378 4.20 2.37 -19.52
N SER A 379 4.09 2.14 -20.83
CA SER A 379 3.55 3.10 -21.82
C SER A 379 2.06 2.91 -22.14
N VAL A 380 1.42 1.80 -21.74
CA VAL A 380 0.02 1.51 -22.09
C VAL A 380 -0.87 1.52 -20.85
N GLY A 381 -1.59 2.64 -20.65
CA GLY A 381 -2.75 2.77 -19.75
C GLY A 381 -2.47 2.59 -18.26
N SER A 382 -2.33 3.69 -17.52
CA SER A 382 -2.14 3.72 -16.06
C SER A 382 -3.31 3.19 -15.24
N ASP A 383 -4.47 2.99 -15.84
CA ASP A 383 -5.74 2.89 -15.10
C ASP A 383 -6.05 1.48 -14.59
N HIS A 384 -5.30 0.46 -15.04
CA HIS A 384 -5.50 -0.93 -14.65
C HIS A 384 -4.37 -1.54 -13.79
N LEU A 385 -3.36 -0.75 -13.39
CA LEU A 385 -2.23 -1.28 -12.61
C LEU A 385 -2.65 -1.76 -11.21
N LYS A 386 -3.73 -1.20 -10.65
CA LYS A 386 -4.31 -1.62 -9.37
C LYS A 386 -4.93 -3.03 -9.42
N TYR A 387 -5.40 -3.44 -10.59
CA TYR A 387 -6.14 -4.69 -10.83
C TYR A 387 -5.26 -5.83 -11.38
N ARG A 388 -4.04 -5.55 -11.85
CA ARG A 388 -3.07 -6.57 -12.28
C ARG A 388 -2.26 -7.17 -11.12
N ASN A 389 -2.92 -7.60 -10.05
CA ASN A 389 -2.27 -8.33 -8.96
C ASN A 389 -2.39 -9.84 -9.22
N PRO A 390 -1.29 -10.61 -9.33
CA PRO A 390 -1.35 -12.06 -9.47
C PRO A 390 -2.12 -12.75 -8.33
N LYS A 391 -2.28 -12.11 -7.16
CA LYS A 391 -3.17 -12.61 -6.09
C LYS A 391 -4.64 -12.72 -6.52
N TYR A 392 -5.14 -11.91 -7.45
CA TYR A 392 -6.51 -12.06 -7.98
C TYR A 392 -6.68 -13.30 -8.84
N LEU A 393 -5.59 -13.88 -9.36
CA LEU A 393 -5.59 -15.20 -10.00
C LEU A 393 -5.54 -16.35 -8.98
N SER A 394 -5.36 -16.06 -7.69
CA SER A 394 -5.29 -17.11 -6.69
C SER A 394 -6.65 -17.79 -6.55
N MET A 395 -6.67 -19.09 -6.80
CA MET A 395 -7.86 -19.91 -6.60
C MET A 395 -8.38 -19.88 -5.16
N LEU A 396 -7.53 -19.54 -4.18
CA LEU A 396 -7.94 -19.35 -2.78
C LEU A 396 -9.00 -18.25 -2.64
N ASN A 397 -8.95 -17.20 -3.47
CA ASN A 397 -9.96 -16.13 -3.45
C ASN A 397 -11.30 -16.58 -4.03
N HIS A 398 -11.27 -17.42 -5.07
CA HIS A 398 -12.49 -17.94 -5.69
C HIS A 398 -13.11 -19.09 -4.90
N LEU A 399 -12.33 -19.81 -4.10
CA LEU A 399 -12.78 -20.92 -3.27
C LEU A 399 -13.91 -20.51 -2.30
N ARG A 400 -13.99 -19.22 -1.96
CA ARG A 400 -15.06 -18.62 -1.14
C ARG A 400 -16.46 -18.88 -1.69
N PHE A 401 -16.60 -18.98 -3.02
CA PHE A 401 -17.87 -19.29 -3.68
C PHE A 401 -18.20 -20.79 -3.70
N TYR A 402 -17.28 -21.63 -3.21
CA TYR A 402 -17.41 -23.08 -3.16
C TYR A 402 -17.45 -23.63 -1.74
N LEU A 403 -17.74 -22.77 -0.74
CA LEU A 403 -17.87 -23.19 0.67
C LEU A 403 -18.79 -24.42 0.86
N PRO A 404 -19.95 -24.54 0.16
CA PRO A 404 -20.77 -25.73 0.29
C PRO A 404 -20.17 -27.01 -0.30
N GLU A 405 -19.31 -26.90 -1.31
CA GLU A 405 -18.59 -28.01 -1.95
C GLU A 405 -17.40 -28.45 -1.08
N VAL A 406 -16.72 -27.50 -0.44
CA VAL A 406 -15.65 -27.78 0.54
C VAL A 406 -16.23 -28.41 1.81
N TYR A 407 -17.35 -27.87 2.33
CA TYR A 407 -17.96 -28.31 3.59
C TYR A 407 -19.44 -28.74 3.42
N PRO A 408 -19.70 -29.88 2.76
CA PRO A 408 -21.06 -30.31 2.41
C PRO A 408 -21.94 -30.68 3.61
N LYS A 409 -21.33 -31.13 4.71
CA LYS A 409 -22.05 -31.58 5.92
C LYS A 409 -22.43 -30.43 6.86
N LEU A 410 -21.77 -29.28 6.75
CA LEU A 410 -22.02 -28.14 7.62
C LEU A 410 -23.28 -27.35 7.21
N HIS A 411 -23.90 -26.71 8.20
CA HIS A 411 -25.10 -25.89 8.01
C HIS A 411 -24.79 -24.40 7.94
N LYS A 412 -23.99 -23.90 8.88
CA LYS A 412 -23.46 -22.53 8.90
C LYS A 412 -21.94 -22.58 8.98
N ILE A 413 -21.28 -21.57 8.44
CA ILE A 413 -19.83 -21.39 8.58
C ILE A 413 -19.53 -19.88 8.61
N LEU A 414 -18.57 -19.48 9.42
CA LEU A 414 -18.05 -18.11 9.42
C LEU A 414 -16.79 -18.04 8.58
N PHE A 415 -16.82 -17.27 7.50
CA PHE A 415 -15.63 -16.99 6.70
C PHE A 415 -14.88 -15.80 7.30
N LEU A 416 -13.56 -15.94 7.42
CA LEU A 416 -12.64 -14.90 7.89
C LEU A 416 -11.51 -14.71 6.86
N ASP A 417 -11.30 -13.48 6.41
CA ASP A 417 -10.07 -13.12 5.68
C ASP A 417 -8.85 -13.20 6.60
N ASP A 418 -7.65 -13.33 6.03
CA ASP A 418 -6.41 -13.47 6.79
C ASP A 418 -5.86 -12.14 7.32
N ASP A 419 -6.38 -11.00 6.85
CA ASP A 419 -5.96 -9.65 7.22
C ASP A 419 -6.81 -9.02 8.34
N ILE A 420 -7.44 -9.84 9.17
CA ILE A 420 -8.27 -9.40 10.30
C ILE A 420 -7.64 -9.70 11.67
N VAL A 421 -8.08 -8.99 12.70
CA VAL A 421 -7.77 -9.30 14.10
C VAL A 421 -9.06 -9.29 14.90
N VAL A 422 -9.36 -10.41 15.55
CA VAL A 422 -10.56 -10.56 16.37
C VAL A 422 -10.29 -10.03 17.78
N GLN A 423 -11.20 -9.18 18.27
CA GLN A 423 -11.06 -8.51 19.59
C GLN A 423 -12.18 -8.90 20.58
N LYS A 424 -13.16 -9.70 20.13
CA LYS A 424 -14.32 -10.13 20.92
C LYS A 424 -14.80 -11.49 20.45
N ASP A 425 -15.52 -12.18 21.32
CA ASP A 425 -16.13 -13.46 21.00
C ASP A 425 -17.08 -13.35 19.80
N LEU A 426 -16.91 -14.25 18.83
CA LEU A 426 -17.69 -14.30 17.59
C LEU A 426 -18.85 -15.30 17.64
N THR A 427 -18.95 -16.11 18.69
CA THR A 427 -20.03 -17.10 18.83
C THR A 427 -21.45 -16.54 18.66
N PRO A 428 -21.79 -15.29 19.08
CA PRO A 428 -23.14 -14.75 18.90
C PRO A 428 -23.57 -14.63 17.42
N LEU A 429 -22.63 -14.66 16.47
CA LEU A 429 -22.96 -14.61 15.04
C LEU A 429 -23.74 -15.85 14.58
N TRP A 430 -23.55 -17.01 15.21
CA TRP A 430 -24.29 -18.22 14.86
C TRP A 430 -25.78 -18.15 15.19
N ASP A 431 -26.14 -17.34 16.19
CA ASP A 431 -27.52 -17.13 16.63
C ASP A 431 -28.26 -16.07 15.83
N VAL A 432 -27.56 -15.34 14.94
CA VAL A 432 -28.18 -14.37 14.05
C VAL A 432 -29.16 -15.06 13.11
N ASP A 433 -30.40 -14.58 13.11
CA ASP A 433 -31.42 -14.97 12.14
C ASP A 433 -31.13 -14.27 10.79
N LEU A 434 -30.77 -15.09 9.80
CA LEU A 434 -30.50 -14.61 8.44
C LEU A 434 -31.78 -14.43 7.61
N GLN A 435 -32.97 -14.65 8.19
CA GLN A 435 -34.27 -14.42 7.53
C GLN A 435 -34.39 -15.15 6.18
N GLY A 436 -33.84 -16.35 6.10
CA GLY A 436 -33.79 -17.16 4.88
C GLY A 436 -32.75 -16.72 3.84
N MET A 437 -31.92 -15.72 4.14
CA MET A 437 -30.79 -15.30 3.30
C MET A 437 -29.58 -16.21 3.46
N VAL A 438 -28.73 -16.22 2.44
CA VAL A 438 -27.54 -17.10 2.37
C VAL A 438 -26.34 -16.51 3.10
N ASN A 439 -26.28 -15.19 3.22
CA ASN A 439 -25.15 -14.46 3.79
C ASN A 439 -25.62 -13.44 4.83
N GLY A 440 -24.90 -13.36 5.94
CA GLY A 440 -24.90 -12.23 6.86
C GLY A 440 -23.54 -11.53 6.83
N ALA A 441 -23.56 -10.23 6.52
CA ALA A 441 -22.35 -9.41 6.36
C ALA A 441 -22.45 -8.09 7.11
N VAL A 442 -21.30 -7.46 7.37
CA VAL A 442 -21.25 -6.11 7.93
C VAL A 442 -21.64 -5.10 6.85
N GLU A 443 -22.58 -4.21 7.18
CA GLU A 443 -22.96 -3.12 6.29
C GLU A 443 -21.81 -2.12 6.13
N THR A 444 -21.35 -1.95 4.89
CA THR A 444 -20.27 -1.01 4.54
C THR A 444 -20.75 0.20 3.75
N CYS A 445 -22.05 0.29 3.52
CA CYS A 445 -22.72 1.35 2.78
C CYS A 445 -22.92 2.61 3.64
N LYS A 446 -21.91 3.48 3.67
CA LYS A 446 -22.03 4.86 4.22
C LYS A 446 -21.57 5.87 3.17
N GLU A 447 -22.21 7.05 3.14
CA GLU A 447 -22.02 8.29 2.37
C GLU A 447 -21.41 8.25 0.94
N SER A 448 -20.44 7.37 0.64
CA SER A 448 -19.85 7.15 -0.70
C SER A 448 -19.19 5.76 -0.91
N PHE A 449 -19.25 4.84 0.06
CA PHE A 449 -18.53 3.57 0.01
C PHE A 449 -19.45 2.39 -0.38
N HIS A 450 -18.88 1.49 -1.19
CA HIS A 450 -19.42 0.18 -1.54
C HIS A 450 -20.70 0.11 -2.39
N ARG A 451 -21.13 1.16 -3.07
CA ARG A 451 -22.23 1.04 -4.06
C ARG A 451 -21.76 0.34 -5.33
N PHE A 452 -22.68 -0.37 -5.99
CA PHE A 452 -22.35 -1.12 -7.20
C PHE A 452 -21.89 -0.23 -8.35
N ASP A 453 -22.37 1.01 -8.46
CA ASP A 453 -21.93 1.99 -9.47
C ASP A 453 -20.41 2.27 -9.47
N LYS A 454 -19.73 1.99 -8.34
CA LYS A 454 -18.28 2.13 -8.22
C LYS A 454 -17.49 0.91 -8.67
N TYR A 455 -18.14 -0.27 -8.77
CA TYR A 455 -17.48 -1.54 -9.12
C TYR A 455 -17.89 -2.08 -10.48
N LEU A 456 -19.12 -1.81 -10.90
CA LEU A 456 -19.69 -2.36 -12.12
C LEU A 456 -19.88 -1.26 -13.15
N ASN A 457 -19.58 -1.58 -14.40
CA ASN A 457 -19.84 -0.67 -15.51
C ASN A 457 -21.31 -0.76 -15.94
N PHE A 458 -22.15 0.13 -15.41
CA PHE A 458 -23.57 0.23 -15.75
C PHE A 458 -23.86 0.68 -17.19
N SER A 459 -22.85 1.06 -17.97
CA SER A 459 -23.01 1.25 -19.42
C SER A 459 -23.22 -0.09 -20.15
N ASN A 460 -22.89 -1.21 -19.52
CA ASN A 460 -23.14 -2.54 -20.07
C ASN A 460 -24.60 -2.96 -19.81
N PRO A 461 -25.41 -3.22 -20.86
CA PRO A 461 -26.82 -3.62 -20.70
C PRO A 461 -27.02 -4.82 -19.80
N LYS A 462 -26.11 -5.80 -19.84
CA LYS A 462 -26.21 -7.00 -18.99
C LYS A 462 -26.08 -6.68 -17.50
N ILE A 463 -25.35 -5.62 -17.15
CA ILE A 463 -25.20 -5.17 -15.77
C ILE A 463 -26.41 -4.34 -15.35
N SER A 464 -26.80 -3.35 -16.16
CA SER A 464 -27.92 -2.45 -15.82
C SER A 464 -29.29 -3.14 -15.81
N GLU A 465 -29.46 -4.22 -16.56
CA GLU A 465 -30.69 -5.04 -16.54
C GLU A 465 -30.81 -5.94 -15.30
N ASN A 466 -29.69 -6.28 -14.63
CA ASN A 466 -29.67 -7.27 -13.54
C ASN A 466 -29.33 -6.68 -12.17
N PHE A 467 -28.73 -5.50 -12.11
CA PHE A 467 -28.28 -4.86 -10.88
C PHE A 467 -28.83 -3.45 -10.76
N ASP A 468 -29.06 -3.00 -9.54
CA ASP A 468 -29.30 -1.60 -9.21
C ASP A 468 -27.97 -0.91 -8.92
N SER A 469 -27.71 0.23 -9.55
CA SER A 469 -26.50 1.02 -9.35
C SER A 469 -26.39 1.56 -7.92
N ASN A 470 -27.53 1.77 -7.27
CA ASN A 470 -27.62 2.23 -5.89
C ASN A 470 -27.57 1.10 -4.86
N ALA A 471 -27.55 -0.15 -5.31
CA ALA A 471 -27.45 -1.29 -4.41
C ALA A 471 -26.12 -1.29 -3.64
N CYS A 472 -26.22 -1.76 -2.41
CA CYS A 472 -25.10 -1.86 -1.51
C CYS A 472 -24.32 -3.14 -1.71
N GLY A 473 -23.04 -2.99 -2.02
CA GLY A 473 -22.04 -4.00 -1.77
C GLY A 473 -21.72 -4.10 -0.28
N TRP A 474 -21.15 -5.23 0.09
CA TRP A 474 -20.64 -5.50 1.43
C TRP A 474 -19.19 -5.98 1.32
N ALA A 475 -18.44 -5.89 2.41
CA ALA A 475 -17.09 -6.40 2.47
C ALA A 475 -17.06 -7.91 2.73
N PHE A 476 -16.14 -8.63 2.07
CA PHE A 476 -16.00 -10.07 2.26
C PHE A 476 -15.21 -10.47 3.53
N GLY A 477 -14.55 -9.50 4.20
CA GLY A 477 -13.63 -9.72 5.32
C GLY A 477 -14.11 -10.66 6.44
N MET A 478 -15.38 -10.55 6.82
CA MET A 478 -16.03 -11.45 7.78
C MET A 478 -17.49 -11.64 7.38
N ASN A 479 -17.87 -12.86 7.03
CA ASN A 479 -19.21 -13.19 6.55
C ASN A 479 -19.69 -14.51 7.14
N ILE A 480 -20.92 -14.55 7.65
CA ILE A 480 -21.54 -15.81 8.06
C ILE A 480 -22.43 -16.35 6.95
N PHE A 481 -22.17 -17.58 6.54
CA PHE A 481 -22.87 -18.21 5.43
C PHE A 481 -23.76 -19.35 5.89
N TYR A 482 -25.00 -19.35 5.43
CA TYR A 482 -25.92 -20.47 5.61
C TYR A 482 -25.85 -21.42 4.42
N LEU A 483 -24.96 -22.41 4.54
CA LEU A 483 -24.62 -23.35 3.47
C LEU A 483 -25.82 -24.19 3.01
N LYS A 484 -26.79 -24.47 3.90
CA LYS A 484 -28.01 -25.20 3.52
C LYS A 484 -28.86 -24.42 2.51
N GLU A 485 -29.12 -23.14 2.78
CA GLU A 485 -29.85 -22.28 1.83
C GLU A 485 -28.99 -21.93 0.61
N TRP A 486 -27.66 -21.82 0.75
CA TRP A 486 -26.75 -21.66 -0.38
C TRP A 486 -26.94 -22.78 -1.40
N ARG A 487 -26.92 -24.04 -0.94
CA ARG A 487 -27.13 -25.22 -1.80
C ARG A 487 -28.52 -25.22 -2.43
N LYS A 488 -29.56 -24.96 -1.64
CA LYS A 488 -30.95 -24.93 -2.11
C LYS A 488 -31.19 -23.89 -3.20
N ARG A 489 -30.56 -22.71 -3.09
CA ARG A 489 -30.65 -21.62 -4.08
C ARG A 489 -29.61 -21.71 -5.19
N ASN A 490 -28.72 -22.70 -5.13
CA ASN A 490 -27.63 -22.92 -6.08
C ASN A 490 -26.80 -21.65 -6.34
N ILE A 491 -26.35 -20.97 -5.27
CA ILE A 491 -25.59 -19.72 -5.40
C ILE A 491 -24.25 -19.95 -6.13
N THR A 492 -23.61 -21.12 -5.96
CA THR A 492 -22.41 -21.51 -6.71
C THR A 492 -22.69 -21.56 -8.22
N GLY A 493 -23.85 -22.10 -8.65
CA GLY A 493 -24.24 -22.11 -10.05
C GLY A 493 -24.56 -20.72 -10.61
N ILE A 494 -25.12 -19.81 -9.80
CA ILE A 494 -25.28 -18.40 -10.18
C ILE A 494 -23.91 -17.77 -10.41
N TYR A 495 -22.95 -18.02 -9.52
CA TYR A 495 -21.59 -17.56 -9.67
C TYR A 495 -20.93 -18.06 -10.96
N HIS A 496 -21.05 -19.37 -11.29
CA HIS A 496 -20.58 -19.92 -12.57
C HIS A 496 -21.20 -19.23 -13.78
N ARG A 497 -22.51 -18.98 -13.74
CA ARG A 497 -23.22 -18.30 -14.82
C ARG A 497 -22.67 -16.89 -15.08
N TRP A 498 -22.35 -16.14 -14.04
CA TRP A 498 -21.75 -14.81 -14.16
C TRP A 498 -20.32 -14.89 -14.70
N GLN A 499 -19.51 -15.82 -14.20
CA GLN A 499 -18.15 -16.04 -14.69
C GLN A 499 -18.15 -16.38 -16.19
N ASP A 500 -19.04 -17.26 -16.63
CA ASP A 500 -19.13 -17.67 -18.04
C ASP A 500 -19.69 -16.58 -18.96
N MET A 501 -20.47 -15.63 -18.42
CA MET A 501 -21.05 -14.53 -19.18
C MET A 501 -20.06 -13.38 -19.44
N PHE A 502 -19.06 -13.22 -18.57
CA PHE A 502 -18.04 -12.17 -18.63
C PHE A 502 -16.60 -12.73 -18.58
N PRO A 503 -16.21 -13.61 -19.52
CA PRO A 503 -14.88 -14.23 -19.50
C PRO A 503 -13.72 -13.24 -19.74
N GLU A 504 -14.02 -11.96 -20.06
CA GLU A 504 -13.03 -10.91 -20.31
C GLU A 504 -13.17 -9.68 -19.38
N TYR A 505 -14.17 -9.63 -18.49
CA TYR A 505 -14.57 -8.39 -17.79
C TYR A 505 -14.81 -8.51 -16.28
N CYS A 506 -14.67 -9.70 -15.69
CA CYS A 506 -14.70 -9.82 -14.22
C CYS A 506 -13.32 -9.50 -13.65
N ASP A 507 -12.91 -8.23 -13.69
CA ASP A 507 -11.95 -7.61 -12.76
C ASP A 507 -12.10 -6.09 -12.72
#